data_AF-A0A2V6GI45-F1
#
_entry.id   AF-A0A2V6GI45-F1
#
_cell.length_a   1.000
_cell.length_b   1.000
_cell.length_c   1.000
_cell.angle_alpha   90.00
_cell.angle_beta   90.00
_cell.angle_gamma   90.00
#
_symmetry.space_group_name_H-M   'P 1'
#
loop_
_entity.id
_entity.type
_entity.pdbx_description
1 polymer ?
#
loop_
_entity_poly.entity_id
_entity_poly.type
_entity_poly.pdbx_seq_one_letter_code
_entity_poly.pdbx_strand_id
1 'polypeptide(L)'
;MLVTRPFWIDGGRIETNLLRGVLKLTNPGDYVLDCKGETIFRQRCFRPVTESIMLERLMRGLVRDNAAERCVETGTCVAVMKGRMPIRARQFIWENYIPVGDDLRVAGRLLQRSSADSTRLEFEVAIPAAYKIIAPDAPVTGTLDGIPYDGARFLAPGKHAFVETSPPATLLLLWAQAVDRNFVPLKFARASAKE
;
A
#
# COMPACT_ATOMS: atom_id res chain seq x y z
N MET A 1 22.00 16.20 -32.07
CA MET A 1 23.04 16.07 -31.02
C MET A 1 22.67 14.87 -30.16
N LEU A 2 23.31 13.71 -30.37
CA LEU A 2 23.12 12.52 -29.54
C LEU A 2 23.84 12.75 -28.22
N VAL A 3 23.10 13.12 -27.18
CA VAL A 3 23.64 13.13 -25.82
C VAL A 3 23.72 11.69 -25.36
N THR A 4 24.84 11.03 -25.62
CA THR A 4 25.16 9.72 -25.05
C THR A 4 25.44 9.93 -23.58
N ARG A 5 24.46 9.61 -22.72
CA ARG A 5 24.71 9.49 -21.29
C ARG A 5 25.84 8.45 -21.09
N PRO A 6 26.82 8.72 -20.22
CA PRO A 6 27.89 7.78 -19.98
C PRO A 6 27.36 6.42 -19.49
N PHE A 7 27.83 5.33 -20.08
CA PHE A 7 27.35 3.96 -19.81
C PHE A 7 27.63 3.49 -18.37
N TRP A 8 28.51 4.17 -17.64
CA TRP A 8 28.79 3.90 -16.23
C TRP A 8 27.81 4.59 -15.27
N ILE A 9 26.92 5.45 -15.77
CA ILE A 9 25.81 5.98 -14.98
C ILE A 9 24.65 5.00 -15.13
N ASP A 10 24.29 4.34 -14.02
CA ASP A 10 23.09 3.49 -13.93
C ASP A 10 21.82 4.35 -14.04
N GLY A 11 21.48 4.71 -15.28
CA GLY A 11 20.30 5.49 -15.62
C GLY A 11 18.99 4.73 -15.41
N GLY A 12 19.05 3.41 -15.18
CA GLY A 12 17.90 2.53 -14.94
C GLY A 12 17.75 2.10 -13.48
N ARG A 13 18.49 2.73 -12.56
CA ARG A 13 18.49 2.35 -11.14
C ARG A 13 17.11 2.44 -10.51
N ILE A 14 16.31 3.43 -10.89
CA ILE A 14 14.96 3.67 -10.34
C ILE A 14 14.02 2.55 -10.78
N GLU A 15 13.99 2.24 -12.08
CA GLU A 15 13.27 1.12 -12.69
C GLU A 15 13.64 -0.21 -12.00
N THR A 16 14.94 -0.45 -11.87
CA THR A 16 15.47 -1.70 -11.32
C THR A 16 15.13 -1.85 -9.84
N ASN A 17 15.21 -0.76 -9.06
CA ASN A 17 14.86 -0.78 -7.65
C ASN A 17 13.35 -0.95 -7.43
N LEU A 18 12.51 -0.29 -8.24
CA LEU A 18 11.06 -0.48 -8.20
C LEU A 18 10.71 -1.95 -8.47
N LEU A 19 11.24 -2.52 -9.55
CA LEU A 19 10.99 -3.90 -9.91
C LEU A 19 11.47 -4.87 -8.82
N ARG A 20 12.69 -4.66 -8.31
CA ARG A 20 13.24 -5.44 -7.19
C ARG A 20 12.37 -5.33 -5.95
N GLY A 21 11.87 -4.13 -5.64
CA GLY A 21 10.98 -3.87 -4.51
C GLY A 21 9.67 -4.65 -4.64
N VAL A 22 9.01 -4.54 -5.80
CA VAL A 22 7.77 -5.28 -6.10
C VAL A 22 8.00 -6.79 -6.00
N LEU A 23 9.05 -7.31 -6.64
CA LEU A 23 9.35 -8.74 -6.64
C LEU A 23 9.67 -9.29 -5.25
N LYS A 24 10.38 -8.52 -4.42
CA LYS A 24 10.63 -8.88 -3.02
C LYS A 24 9.36 -8.83 -2.20
N LEU A 25 8.51 -7.83 -2.39
CA LEU A 25 7.31 -7.59 -1.59
C LEU A 25 6.15 -8.53 -1.93
N THR A 26 6.08 -9.06 -3.15
CA THR A 26 4.92 -9.82 -3.65
C THR A 26 5.27 -11.26 -4.05
N ASN A 27 4.31 -12.17 -3.93
CA ASN A 27 4.36 -13.52 -4.49
C ASN A 27 3.89 -13.51 -5.96
N PRO A 28 4.18 -14.57 -6.75
CA PRO A 28 3.72 -14.66 -8.14
C PRO A 28 2.20 -14.58 -8.32
N GLY A 29 1.42 -15.03 -7.33
CA GLY A 29 -0.05 -14.98 -7.35
C GLY A 29 -0.65 -13.64 -6.91
N ASP A 30 0.15 -12.73 -6.37
CA ASP A 30 -0.34 -11.45 -5.88
C ASP A 30 -0.60 -10.49 -7.05
N TYR A 31 -1.72 -9.79 -6.99
CA TYR A 31 -2.03 -8.72 -7.92
C TYR A 31 -1.34 -7.41 -7.52
N VAL A 32 -0.96 -6.63 -8.52
CA VAL A 32 -0.39 -5.29 -8.36
C VAL A 32 -1.25 -4.28 -9.11
N LEU A 33 -1.52 -3.13 -8.50
CA LEU A 33 -2.06 -1.98 -9.20
C LEU A 33 -0.92 -1.21 -9.85
N ASP A 34 -0.86 -1.25 -11.17
CA ASP A 34 0.18 -0.59 -11.95
C ASP A 34 -0.49 0.13 -13.13
N CYS A 35 -0.15 1.40 -13.32
CA CYS A 35 -0.74 2.26 -14.34
C CYS A 35 -0.17 2.01 -15.75
N LYS A 36 1.09 1.60 -15.86
CA LYS A 36 1.79 1.44 -17.15
C LYS A 36 2.29 0.03 -17.43
N GLY A 37 2.35 -0.83 -16.41
CA GLY A 37 2.88 -2.19 -16.54
C GLY A 37 4.38 -2.26 -16.38
N GLU A 38 4.97 -1.37 -15.57
CA GLU A 38 6.37 -1.44 -15.13
C GLU A 38 6.66 -2.75 -14.36
N THR A 39 5.61 -3.40 -13.86
CA THR A 39 5.64 -4.64 -13.08
C THR A 39 5.22 -5.86 -13.89
N ILE A 40 5.78 -6.05 -15.09
CA ILE A 40 5.40 -7.13 -16.02
C ILE A 40 5.39 -8.55 -15.44
N PHE A 41 6.16 -8.79 -14.38
CA PHE A 41 6.26 -10.10 -13.70
C PHE A 41 5.17 -10.34 -12.64
N ARG A 42 4.19 -9.44 -12.52
CA ARG A 42 3.02 -9.57 -11.65
C ARG A 42 1.74 -9.34 -12.41
N GLN A 43 0.68 -9.99 -11.95
CA GLN A 43 -0.65 -9.81 -12.51
C GLN A 43 -1.16 -8.42 -12.16
N ARG A 44 -1.71 -7.71 -13.15
CA ARG A 44 -2.33 -6.40 -12.93
C ARG A 44 -3.81 -6.55 -12.63
N CYS A 45 -4.28 -5.97 -11.53
CA CYS A 45 -5.71 -5.95 -11.19
C CYS A 45 -6.52 -5.09 -12.18
N PHE A 46 -5.88 -4.03 -12.70
CA PHE A 46 -6.43 -3.11 -13.69
C PHE A 46 -5.64 -3.23 -15.01
N ARG A 47 -6.31 -3.69 -16.08
CA ARG A 47 -5.67 -4.00 -17.37
C ARG A 47 -5.37 -2.78 -18.25
N PRO A 48 -6.23 -1.74 -18.32
CA PRO A 48 -5.95 -0.58 -19.18
C PRO A 48 -4.60 0.07 -18.84
N VAL A 49 -3.80 0.36 -19.87
CA VAL A 49 -2.54 1.11 -19.75
C VAL A 49 -2.88 2.59 -19.84
N THR A 50 -2.62 3.35 -18.79
CA THR A 50 -3.14 4.71 -18.61
C THR A 50 -2.23 5.77 -19.24
N GLU A 51 -2.07 5.67 -20.56
CA GLU A 51 -1.48 6.71 -21.40
C GLU A 51 -2.51 7.80 -21.77
N SER A 52 -2.05 8.90 -22.39
CA SER A 52 -2.88 10.09 -22.69
C SER A 52 -4.22 9.73 -23.33
N ILE A 53 -4.19 8.86 -24.36
CA ILE A 53 -5.41 8.44 -25.09
C ILE A 53 -6.34 7.62 -24.19
N MET A 54 -5.79 6.71 -23.37
CA MET A 54 -6.60 5.88 -22.47
C MET A 54 -7.22 6.72 -21.35
N LEU A 55 -6.46 7.67 -20.80
CA LEU A 55 -6.97 8.62 -19.80
C LEU A 55 -8.12 9.45 -20.36
N GLU A 56 -8.01 9.95 -21.59
CA GLU A 56 -9.09 10.67 -22.25
C GLU A 56 -10.35 9.79 -22.39
N ARG A 57 -10.18 8.52 -22.76
CA ARG A 57 -11.30 7.57 -22.85
C ARG A 57 -11.95 7.29 -21.50
N LEU A 58 -11.16 7.17 -20.43
CA LEU A 58 -11.67 7.01 -19.06
C LEU A 58 -12.42 8.26 -18.61
N MET A 59 -11.89 9.46 -18.86
CA MET A 59 -12.53 10.74 -18.53
C MET A 59 -13.86 10.93 -19.26
N ARG A 60 -13.94 10.52 -20.53
CA ARG A 60 -15.17 10.54 -21.33
C ARG A 60 -16.13 9.38 -21.02
N GLY A 61 -15.80 8.47 -20.11
CA GLY A 61 -16.62 7.29 -19.80
C GLY A 61 -16.68 6.25 -20.93
N LEU A 62 -15.81 6.33 -21.94
CA LEU A 62 -15.71 5.35 -23.03
C LEU A 62 -15.03 4.05 -22.58
N VAL A 63 -14.32 4.10 -21.45
CA VAL A 63 -13.79 2.95 -20.73
C VAL A 63 -14.20 3.15 -19.27
N ARG A 64 -14.64 2.08 -18.62
CA ARG A 64 -14.99 2.12 -17.20
C ARG A 64 -13.72 2.26 -16.35
N ASP A 65 -13.65 3.32 -15.55
CA ASP A 65 -12.67 3.43 -14.46
C ASP A 65 -13.18 2.59 -13.27
N ASN A 66 -12.74 1.33 -13.20
CA ASN A 66 -13.07 0.40 -12.13
C ASN A 66 -11.84 -0.06 -11.34
N ALA A 67 -10.73 0.70 -11.39
CA ALA A 67 -9.47 0.25 -10.80
C ALA A 67 -9.60 -0.01 -9.29
N ALA A 68 -10.34 0.84 -8.57
CA ALA A 68 -10.58 0.69 -7.14
C ALA A 68 -11.39 -0.59 -6.83
N GLU A 69 -12.48 -0.82 -7.55
CA GLU A 69 -13.29 -2.03 -7.40
C GLU A 69 -12.47 -3.28 -7.68
N ARG A 70 -11.64 -3.25 -8.74
CA ARG A 70 -10.72 -4.35 -9.05
C ARG A 70 -9.72 -4.59 -7.94
N CYS A 71 -9.16 -3.55 -7.32
CA CYS A 71 -8.25 -3.72 -6.18
C CYS A 71 -8.93 -4.41 -5.00
N VAL A 72 -10.18 -4.07 -4.71
CA VAL A 72 -10.97 -4.70 -3.65
C VAL A 72 -11.27 -6.16 -4.00
N GLU A 73 -11.78 -6.41 -5.22
CA GLU A 73 -12.12 -7.74 -5.71
C GLU A 73 -10.93 -8.71 -5.72
N THR A 74 -9.73 -8.22 -6.08
CA THR A 74 -8.53 -9.06 -6.18
C THR A 74 -7.60 -8.98 -4.98
N GLY A 75 -8.01 -8.33 -3.88
CA GLY A 75 -7.18 -8.20 -2.67
C GLY A 75 -5.83 -7.50 -2.93
N THR A 76 -5.79 -6.53 -3.84
CA THR A 76 -4.53 -5.92 -4.32
C THR A 76 -3.90 -5.02 -3.28
N CYS A 77 -2.92 -5.55 -2.55
CA CYS A 77 -2.27 -4.83 -1.46
C CYS A 77 -1.06 -3.98 -1.90
N VAL A 78 -0.68 -3.99 -3.18
CA VAL A 78 0.48 -3.24 -3.69
C VAL A 78 0.07 -2.35 -4.85
N ALA A 79 0.50 -1.09 -4.80
CA ALA A 79 0.29 -0.11 -5.85
C ALA A 79 1.62 0.55 -6.27
N VAL A 80 1.79 0.69 -7.58
CA VAL A 80 2.92 1.36 -8.22
C VAL A 80 2.45 2.68 -8.83
N MET A 81 3.07 3.77 -8.39
CA MET A 81 2.71 5.14 -8.74
C MET A 81 3.53 5.74 -9.88
N LYS A 82 4.37 4.92 -10.53
CA LYS A 82 5.21 5.36 -11.64
C LYS A 82 4.38 5.59 -12.91
N GLY A 83 3.88 6.82 -13.08
CA GLY A 83 3.12 7.24 -14.27
C GLY A 83 1.86 8.03 -13.92
N ARG A 84 0.91 8.05 -14.87
CA ARG A 84 -0.36 8.77 -14.69
C ARG A 84 -1.46 7.78 -14.33
N MET A 85 -2.11 8.03 -13.21
CA MET A 85 -3.25 7.24 -12.73
C MET A 85 -4.55 8.04 -12.96
N PRO A 86 -5.68 7.38 -13.30
CA PRO A 86 -6.98 8.03 -13.32
C PRO A 86 -7.29 8.69 -11.97
N ILE A 87 -8.02 9.79 -11.98
CA ILE A 87 -8.25 10.62 -10.77
C ILE A 87 -8.87 9.79 -9.63
N ARG A 88 -9.87 8.95 -9.94
CA ARG A 88 -10.54 8.12 -8.92
C ARG A 88 -9.60 7.06 -8.35
N ALA A 89 -8.88 6.35 -9.22
CA ALA A 89 -7.88 5.38 -8.80
C ALA A 89 -6.77 6.01 -7.95
N ARG A 90 -6.30 7.21 -8.31
CA ARG A 90 -5.30 7.96 -7.54
C ARG A 90 -5.82 8.34 -6.15
N GLN A 91 -7.06 8.80 -6.06
CA GLN A 91 -7.71 9.10 -4.79
C GLN A 91 -7.82 7.86 -3.91
N PHE A 92 -8.29 6.74 -4.48
CA PHE A 92 -8.37 5.46 -3.77
C PHE A 92 -7.01 5.02 -3.20
N ILE A 93 -5.92 5.20 -3.98
CA ILE A 93 -4.57 4.88 -3.52
C ILE A 93 -4.13 5.78 -2.36
N TRP A 94 -4.42 7.08 -2.44
CA TRP A 94 -4.05 8.02 -1.38
C TRP A 94 -4.76 7.75 -0.07
N GLU A 95 -6.01 7.29 -0.12
CA GLU A 95 -6.79 6.97 1.06
C GLU A 95 -6.38 5.61 1.65
N ASN A 96 -6.05 4.61 0.82
CA ASN A 96 -5.92 3.22 1.26
C ASN A 96 -4.50 2.64 1.21
N TYR A 97 -3.51 3.39 0.71
CA TYR A 97 -2.13 2.90 0.60
C TYR A 97 -1.11 3.89 1.15
N ILE A 98 -0.15 3.34 1.89
CA ILE A 98 0.95 4.04 2.52
C ILE A 98 2.23 3.88 1.67
N PRO A 99 3.01 4.94 1.44
CA PRO A 99 4.29 4.84 0.75
C PRO A 99 5.33 4.09 1.58
N VAL A 100 6.00 3.12 0.95
CA VAL A 100 7.05 2.27 1.55
C VAL A 100 8.37 2.29 0.75
N GLY A 101 8.41 3.04 -0.36
CA GLY A 101 9.58 3.23 -1.19
C GLY A 101 9.29 4.21 -2.33
N ASP A 102 10.24 4.35 -3.26
CA ASP A 102 10.08 5.19 -4.45
C ASP A 102 9.01 4.59 -5.37
N ASP A 103 7.93 5.34 -5.60
CA ASP A 103 6.75 4.93 -6.37
C ASP A 103 6.06 3.64 -5.89
N LEU A 104 6.44 3.08 -4.73
CA LEU A 104 5.90 1.84 -4.18
C LEU A 104 5.03 2.13 -2.96
N ARG A 105 3.78 1.68 -3.00
CA ARG A 105 2.81 1.85 -1.93
C ARG A 105 2.17 0.52 -1.56
N VAL A 106 1.79 0.39 -0.29
CA VAL A 106 1.19 -0.82 0.28
C VAL A 106 -0.11 -0.47 0.98
N ALA A 107 -1.11 -1.36 0.88
CA ALA A 107 -2.38 -1.23 1.58
C ALA A 107 -2.17 -1.04 3.07
N GLY A 108 -2.73 0.03 3.60
CA GLY A 108 -2.54 0.43 4.98
C GLY A 108 -3.06 1.83 5.25
N ARG A 109 -3.12 2.19 6.52
CA ARG A 109 -3.59 3.51 6.95
C ARG A 109 -3.01 3.87 8.31
N LEU A 110 -2.77 5.16 8.50
CA LEU A 110 -2.47 5.71 9.83
C LEU A 110 -3.73 5.66 10.68
N LEU A 111 -3.66 5.06 11.86
CA LEU A 111 -4.81 4.94 12.74
C LEU A 111 -5.08 6.28 13.44
N GLN A 112 -6.34 6.72 13.39
CA GLN A 112 -6.79 7.95 14.02
C GLN A 112 -7.55 7.63 15.30
N ARG A 113 -7.29 8.40 16.35
CA ARG A 113 -8.01 8.29 17.61
C ARG A 113 -9.43 8.81 17.46
N SER A 114 -10.37 8.16 18.14
CA SER A 114 -11.72 8.66 18.28
C SER A 114 -11.71 9.97 19.09
N SER A 115 -12.59 10.90 18.72
CA SER A 115 -12.76 12.15 19.48
C SER A 115 -13.37 11.93 20.86
N ALA A 116 -14.07 10.81 21.06
CA ALA A 116 -14.76 10.48 22.32
C ALA A 116 -13.88 9.65 23.28
N ASP A 117 -12.92 8.90 22.75
CA ASP A 117 -12.07 7.98 23.53
C ASP A 117 -10.66 7.94 22.92
N SER A 118 -9.68 8.43 23.68
CA SER A 118 -8.28 8.52 23.25
C SER A 118 -7.57 7.17 23.17
N THR A 119 -8.16 6.11 23.76
CA THR A 119 -7.66 4.74 23.70
C THR A 119 -8.21 3.96 22.51
N ARG A 120 -9.32 4.43 21.92
CA ARG A 120 -9.99 3.81 20.79
C ARG A 120 -9.57 4.46 19.49
N LEU A 121 -9.16 3.64 18.53
CA LEU A 121 -8.78 4.03 17.19
C LEU A 121 -9.75 3.39 16.20
N GLU A 122 -10.42 4.22 15.41
CA GLU A 122 -11.39 3.77 14.42
C GLU A 122 -10.83 3.96 13.02
N PHE A 123 -11.02 2.97 12.17
CA PHE A 123 -10.50 2.99 10.81
C PHE A 123 -11.36 2.14 9.89
N GLU A 124 -11.18 2.35 8.59
CA GLU A 124 -11.87 1.63 7.54
C GLU A 124 -10.86 0.86 6.69
N VAL A 125 -11.18 -0.39 6.40
CA VAL A 125 -10.42 -1.26 5.50
C VAL A 125 -11.22 -1.38 4.22
N ALA A 126 -10.62 -1.00 3.09
CA ALA A 126 -11.24 -1.19 1.77
C ALA A 126 -10.86 -2.55 1.15
N ILE A 127 -9.59 -2.96 1.31
CA ILE A 127 -9.04 -4.13 0.64
C ILE A 127 -9.00 -5.29 1.62
N PRO A 128 -9.70 -6.41 1.37
CA PRO A 128 -9.68 -7.56 2.25
C PRO A 128 -8.30 -8.23 2.23
N ALA A 129 -7.63 -8.31 3.38
CA ALA A 129 -6.31 -8.93 3.50
C ALA A 129 -5.95 -9.20 4.97
N ALA A 130 -4.82 -9.87 5.18
CA ALA A 130 -4.17 -9.92 6.49
C ALA A 130 -3.40 -8.61 6.76
N TYR A 131 -3.66 -7.98 7.88
CA TYR A 131 -3.02 -6.74 8.32
C TYR A 131 -2.34 -6.90 9.67
N LYS A 132 -1.30 -6.08 9.90
CA LYS A 132 -0.66 -5.88 11.20
C LYS A 132 -0.76 -4.42 11.59
N ILE A 133 -0.99 -4.17 12.87
CA ILE A 133 -0.82 -2.86 13.51
C ILE A 133 0.61 -2.80 14.04
N ILE A 134 1.33 -1.75 13.64
CA ILE A 134 2.71 -1.49 14.06
C ILE A 134 2.84 -0.11 14.69
N ALA A 135 3.79 0.02 15.62
CA ALA A 135 4.21 1.28 16.20
C ALA A 135 5.72 1.50 15.95
N PRO A 136 6.22 2.74 15.98
CA PRO A 136 7.64 3.02 15.73
C PRO A 136 8.60 2.47 16.78
N ASP A 137 8.16 2.36 18.05
CA ASP A 137 9.09 2.24 19.19
C ASP A 137 8.79 1.05 20.12
N ALA A 138 7.61 0.43 20.03
CA ALA A 138 7.19 -0.62 20.97
C ALA A 138 6.24 -1.64 20.33
N PRO A 139 6.17 -2.87 20.90
CA PRO A 139 5.11 -3.82 20.57
C PRO A 139 3.73 -3.21 20.85
N VAL A 140 2.80 -3.45 19.92
CA VAL A 140 1.42 -2.98 20.03
C VAL A 140 0.64 -3.99 20.86
N THR A 141 -0.01 -3.54 21.94
CA THR A 141 -0.91 -4.35 22.76
C THR A 141 -2.29 -3.70 22.82
N GLY A 142 -3.32 -4.53 22.77
CA GLY A 142 -4.70 -4.05 22.77
C GLY A 142 -5.69 -5.10 22.29
N THR A 143 -6.87 -4.65 21.90
CA THR A 143 -7.89 -5.49 21.27
C THR A 143 -8.24 -4.93 19.90
N LEU A 144 -8.37 -5.81 18.91
CA LEU A 144 -8.82 -5.48 17.56
C LEU A 144 -10.20 -6.11 17.36
N ASP A 145 -11.22 -5.27 17.17
CA ASP A 145 -12.64 -5.65 17.13
C ASP A 145 -13.08 -6.46 18.35
N GLY A 146 -12.58 -6.08 19.54
CA GLY A 146 -12.89 -6.73 20.81
C GLY A 146 -12.10 -8.02 21.10
N ILE A 147 -11.31 -8.51 20.14
CA ILE A 147 -10.48 -9.71 20.31
C ILE A 147 -9.03 -9.29 20.62
N PRO A 148 -8.38 -9.87 21.64
CA PRO A 148 -6.98 -9.60 21.96
C PRO A 148 -6.09 -9.62 20.72
N TYR A 149 -5.24 -8.60 20.57
CA TYR A 149 -4.37 -8.46 19.42
C TYR A 149 -3.04 -9.18 19.66
N ASP A 150 -2.75 -10.17 18.81
CA ASP A 150 -1.61 -11.07 18.87
C ASP A 150 -0.75 -11.06 17.59
N GLY A 151 -1.13 -10.23 16.60
CA GLY A 151 -0.38 -10.07 15.36
C GLY A 151 -1.26 -9.97 14.12
N ALA A 152 -0.83 -10.61 13.03
CA ALA A 152 -1.51 -10.51 11.75
C ALA A 152 -2.97 -11.01 11.85
N ARG A 153 -3.92 -10.20 11.39
CA ARG A 153 -5.33 -10.55 11.35
C ARG A 153 -5.93 -10.27 9.99
N PHE A 154 -6.72 -11.20 9.49
CA PHE A 154 -7.54 -10.95 8.30
C PHE A 154 -8.64 -9.96 8.65
N LEU A 155 -8.71 -8.87 7.89
CA LEU A 155 -9.75 -7.85 8.01
C LEU A 155 -10.57 -7.84 6.72
N ALA A 156 -11.89 -7.98 6.87
CA ALA A 156 -12.84 -7.82 5.79
C ALA A 156 -13.01 -6.33 5.44
N PRO A 157 -13.64 -5.98 4.31
CA PRO A 157 -13.93 -4.59 4.02
C PRO A 157 -14.94 -4.03 5.02
N GLY A 158 -14.70 -2.82 5.53
CA GLY A 158 -15.59 -2.15 6.46
C GLY A 158 -14.89 -1.44 7.61
N LYS A 159 -15.67 -1.09 8.63
CA LYS A 159 -15.22 -0.37 9.82
C LYS A 159 -14.66 -1.34 10.85
N HIS A 160 -13.51 -0.97 11.41
CA HIS A 160 -12.81 -1.69 12.45
C HIS A 160 -12.42 -0.76 13.58
N ALA A 161 -12.24 -1.32 14.78
CA ALA A 161 -11.81 -0.58 15.95
C ALA A 161 -10.65 -1.31 16.64
N PHE A 162 -9.62 -0.55 16.98
CA PHE A 162 -8.55 -1.00 17.85
C PHE A 162 -8.61 -0.24 19.17
N VAL A 163 -8.53 -0.94 20.29
CA VAL A 163 -8.47 -0.36 21.63
C VAL A 163 -7.10 -0.65 22.22
N GLU A 164 -6.31 0.39 22.42
CA GLU A 164 -4.93 0.34 22.92
C GLU A 164 -4.93 0.13 24.44
N THR A 165 -4.13 -0.82 24.92
CA THR A 165 -3.93 -1.07 26.37
C THR A 165 -2.62 -0.50 26.90
N SER A 166 -1.82 0.13 26.02
CA SER A 166 -0.51 0.71 26.29
C SER A 166 -0.51 2.22 26.08
N PRO A 167 0.57 2.94 26.42
CA PRO A 167 0.62 4.40 26.25
C PRO A 167 0.33 4.82 24.81
N PRO A 168 -0.29 6.00 24.61
CA PRO A 168 -0.68 6.48 23.30
C PRO A 168 0.48 6.49 22.29
N ALA A 169 0.49 5.55 21.35
CA ALA A 169 1.45 5.53 20.25
C ALA A 169 0.84 6.05 18.94
N THR A 170 1.70 6.42 17.99
CA THR A 170 1.26 6.58 16.60
C THR A 170 1.21 5.19 15.97
N LEU A 171 0.01 4.72 15.63
CA LEU A 171 -0.20 3.36 15.12
C LEU A 171 -0.44 3.37 13.61
N LEU A 172 0.15 2.41 12.91
CA LEU A 172 -0.06 2.19 11.49
C LEU A 172 -0.62 0.80 11.27
N LEU A 173 -1.76 0.71 10.60
CA LEU A 173 -2.24 -0.53 10.01
C LEU A 173 -1.55 -0.72 8.66
N LEU A 174 -0.91 -1.86 8.45
CA LEU A 174 -0.23 -2.18 7.20
C LEU A 174 -0.46 -3.63 6.82
N TRP A 175 -0.53 -3.92 5.53
CA TRP A 175 -0.61 -5.29 5.03
C TRP A 175 0.51 -6.16 5.63
N ALA A 176 0.12 -7.30 6.20
CA ALA A 176 0.99 -8.14 7.02
C ALA A 176 2.26 -8.58 6.28
N GLN A 177 2.13 -9.00 5.01
CA GLN A 177 3.27 -9.43 4.19
C GLN A 177 4.29 -8.30 3.97
N ALA A 178 3.87 -7.04 3.91
CA ALA A 178 4.81 -5.93 3.82
C ALA A 178 5.61 -5.76 5.10
N VAL A 179 4.95 -5.86 6.26
CA VAL A 179 5.62 -5.83 7.57
C VAL A 179 6.62 -6.98 7.67
N ASP A 180 6.21 -8.20 7.34
CA ASP A 180 7.06 -9.41 7.42
C ASP A 180 8.28 -9.35 6.49
N ARG A 181 8.18 -8.58 5.41
CA ARG A 181 9.26 -8.39 4.44
C ARG A 181 10.02 -7.06 4.64
N ASN A 182 9.79 -6.39 5.77
CA ASN A 182 10.42 -5.11 6.14
C ASN A 182 10.16 -3.95 5.18
N PHE A 183 9.01 -3.97 4.48
CA PHE A 183 8.50 -2.86 3.69
C PHE A 183 7.58 -1.99 4.54
N VAL A 184 8.18 -1.26 5.49
CA VAL A 184 7.49 -0.29 6.34
C VAL A 184 7.94 1.13 6.00
N PRO A 185 7.11 2.16 6.26
CA PRO A 185 7.53 3.54 6.02
C PRO A 185 8.74 3.90 6.87
N LEU A 186 9.64 4.75 6.37
CA LEU A 186 10.91 5.09 7.04
C LEU A 186 10.74 5.55 8.50
N LYS A 187 9.65 6.26 8.81
CA LYS A 187 9.34 6.72 10.18
C LYS A 187 9.02 5.58 11.15
N PHE A 188 8.59 4.43 10.64
CA PHE A 188 8.26 3.22 11.40
C PHE A 188 9.37 2.15 11.30
N ALA A 189 10.40 2.36 10.47
CA ALA A 189 11.53 1.44 10.32
C ALA A 189 12.55 1.53 11.49
N ARG A 190 12.46 2.55 12.34
CA ARG A 190 13.51 2.91 13.31
C ARG A 190 13.57 2.04 14.58
N ALA A 191 12.66 1.09 14.81
CA ALA A 191 12.76 0.15 15.95
C ALA A 191 13.60 -1.12 15.69
N SER A 192 13.85 -1.51 14.44
CA SER A 192 14.48 -2.82 14.16
C SER A 192 15.98 -2.79 13.88
N ALA A 193 16.64 -1.64 14.05
CA ALA A 193 18.08 -1.47 13.78
C ALA A 193 18.95 -1.45 15.05
N LYS A 194 18.60 -2.25 16.05
CA LYS A 194 19.46 -2.57 17.20
C LYS A 194 19.51 -4.08 17.38
N GLU A 195 20.41 -4.71 16.64
CA GLU A 195 21.14 -5.92 17.03
C GLU A 195 22.63 -5.67 16.81
#